data_AF-A0A1H4DR37-F1
#
_entry.id   AF-A0A1H4DR37-F1
#
_cell.length_a   1.000
_cell.length_b   1.000
_cell.length_c   1.000
_cell.angle_alpha   90.00
_cell.angle_beta   90.00
_cell.angle_gamma   90.00
#
_symmetry.space_group_name_H-M   'P 1'
#
loop_
_entity.id
_entity.type
_entity.pdbx_description
1 polymer ?
#
loop_
_entity_poly.entity_id
_entity_poly.type
_entity_poly.pdbx_seq_one_letter_code
_entity_poly.pdbx_strand_id
1 'polypeptide(L)'
;MTIQNPNYMYYKQLADTWKSADGSITAVLTDTVHITVKYGDAVIDGYYDVVPAGLDMATSMQGFMGLGMMGSSDGFSYQHNFGEDLRIKLGDTALKKGNETIYNIASAWHDIEDKLHIDLINAFTGEKISFVLSRDAAASAVTLKDGEVQCECGQIFSGKFCPNCGAQRKEENTFVCECGYTGPISNFCPECGKPVSSQLQKITPSPSPASAIPPVAFRITDDGTIEPVYDDGTDNSEQEQQAGWTCSKCGADLQTGDTCTKCGAEITKELLFSLSEYKSTNPPQYDGVQVWKFSDTQLIMQRGSRFRFIPATVIEPALEIIRKYGIDNKEKNKSLMPGIAGGYQSVSFWDGEKMVGASTDDMPGAASAYYELMSLFMTAANE
;
A
#
# COMPACT_ATOMS: atom_id res chain seq x y z
N MET A 1 15.56 15.39 -2.68
CA MET A 1 14.54 15.41 -3.74
C MET A 1 13.40 14.53 -3.30
N THR A 2 12.19 15.07 -3.23
CA THR A 2 10.96 14.32 -2.92
C THR A 2 10.72 13.33 -4.05
N ILE A 3 11.21 12.11 -3.88
CA ILE A 3 10.82 10.99 -4.74
C ILE A 3 9.45 10.56 -4.22
N GLN A 4 8.41 10.91 -4.97
CA GLN A 4 7.08 10.34 -4.76
C GLN A 4 7.21 8.82 -4.77
N ASN A 5 6.62 8.18 -3.76
CA ASN A 5 6.71 6.76 -3.48
C ASN A 5 6.33 5.93 -4.73
N PRO A 6 7.27 5.17 -5.32
CA PRO A 6 7.02 4.40 -6.54
C PRO A 6 6.19 3.13 -6.32
N ASN A 7 5.87 2.75 -5.07
CA ASN A 7 5.18 1.50 -4.73
C ASN A 7 3.84 1.75 -4.04
N TYR A 8 2.92 2.36 -4.77
CA TYR A 8 1.51 2.41 -4.42
C TYR A 8 0.85 1.02 -4.56
N MET A 9 1.01 0.16 -3.56
CA MET A 9 0.50 -1.23 -3.57
C MET A 9 -1.03 -1.40 -3.44
N TYR A 10 -1.85 -0.35 -3.63
CA TYR A 10 -3.32 -0.44 -3.58
C TYR A 10 -4.07 0.49 -4.55
N TYR A 11 -3.53 0.78 -5.74
CA TYR A 11 -4.22 1.63 -6.72
C TYR A 11 -5.04 0.77 -7.68
N LYS A 12 -6.20 0.29 -7.22
CA LYS A 12 -7.24 -0.13 -8.16
C LYS A 12 -7.73 1.14 -8.86
N GLN A 13 -7.46 1.26 -10.16
CA GLN A 13 -7.82 2.47 -10.92
C GLN A 13 -9.35 2.56 -11.03
N LEU A 14 -9.96 3.37 -10.17
CA LEU A 14 -11.41 3.62 -10.21
C LEU A 14 -11.81 4.62 -11.30
N ALA A 15 -10.86 5.38 -11.83
CA ALA A 15 -11.08 6.36 -12.88
C ALA A 15 -11.65 5.69 -14.14
N ASP A 16 -12.93 5.92 -14.41
CA ASP A 16 -13.67 5.40 -15.55
C ASP A 16 -15.08 5.99 -15.61
N THR A 17 -15.79 5.68 -16.69
CA THR A 17 -17.25 5.80 -16.75
C THR A 17 -17.89 4.48 -16.32
N TRP A 18 -18.78 4.55 -15.33
CA TRP A 18 -19.51 3.44 -14.75
C TRP A 18 -21.00 3.59 -15.02
N LYS A 19 -21.68 2.53 -15.43
CA LYS A 19 -23.11 2.56 -15.78
C LYS A 19 -23.85 1.34 -15.24
N SER A 20 -25.11 1.54 -14.87
CA SER A 20 -26.02 0.43 -14.60
C SER A 20 -26.40 -0.27 -15.90
N ALA A 21 -26.87 -1.52 -15.79
CA ALA A 21 -27.26 -2.31 -16.96
C ALA A 21 -28.37 -1.66 -17.81
N ASP A 22 -29.26 -0.89 -17.18
CA ASP A 22 -30.34 -0.14 -17.83
C ASP A 22 -29.94 1.30 -18.22
N GLY A 23 -28.72 1.74 -17.88
CA GLY A 23 -28.21 3.09 -18.11
C GLY A 23 -28.92 4.19 -17.32
N SER A 24 -29.76 3.85 -16.34
CA SER A 24 -30.53 4.81 -15.54
C SER A 24 -29.65 5.68 -14.64
N ILE A 25 -28.51 5.14 -14.19
CA ILE A 25 -27.50 5.84 -13.41
C ILE A 25 -26.13 5.72 -14.08
N THR A 26 -25.37 6.81 -14.03
CA THR A 26 -24.00 6.88 -14.52
C THR A 26 -23.11 7.57 -13.50
N ALA A 27 -21.94 6.99 -13.21
CA ALA A 27 -20.91 7.61 -12.38
C ALA A 27 -19.62 7.74 -13.19
N VAL A 28 -19.04 8.94 -13.25
CA VAL A 28 -17.76 9.20 -13.92
C VAL A 28 -16.75 9.55 -12.85
N LEU A 29 -15.73 8.72 -12.68
CA LEU A 29 -14.64 8.94 -11.75
C LEU A 29 -13.39 9.32 -12.55
N THR A 30 -12.61 10.29 -12.09
CA THR A 30 -11.35 10.71 -12.73
C THR A 30 -10.13 10.32 -11.91
N ASP A 31 -8.96 10.35 -12.54
CA ASP A 31 -7.66 10.13 -11.91
C ASP A 31 -7.27 11.22 -10.90
N THR A 32 -7.86 12.41 -11.02
CA THR A 32 -7.71 13.53 -10.07
C THR A 32 -8.72 13.50 -8.92
N VAL A 33 -9.28 12.33 -8.62
CA VAL A 33 -10.22 12.10 -7.51
C VAL A 33 -11.52 12.91 -7.61
N HIS A 34 -11.94 13.23 -8.83
CA HIS A 34 -13.22 13.87 -9.12
C HIS A 34 -14.28 12.82 -9.46
N ILE A 35 -15.52 13.07 -9.05
CA ILE A 35 -16.66 12.20 -9.36
C ILE A 35 -17.86 13.02 -9.79
N THR A 36 -18.52 12.53 -10.85
CA THR A 36 -19.83 13.00 -11.28
C THR A 36 -20.80 11.83 -11.27
N VAL A 37 -21.84 11.87 -10.44
CA VAL A 37 -22.92 10.85 -10.47
C VAL A 37 -24.20 11.50 -10.96
N LYS A 38 -24.85 10.86 -11.94
CA LYS A 38 -26.10 11.30 -12.53
C LYS A 38 -27.14 10.20 -12.45
N TYR A 39 -28.32 10.56 -11.96
CA TYR A 39 -29.50 9.70 -11.95
C TYR A 39 -30.73 10.55 -12.32
N GLY A 40 -31.36 10.22 -13.46
CA GLY A 40 -32.38 11.07 -14.06
C GLY A 40 -31.87 12.49 -14.37
N ASP A 41 -32.55 13.50 -13.83
CA ASP A 41 -32.18 14.92 -13.94
C ASP A 41 -31.31 15.42 -12.77
N ALA A 42 -31.03 14.57 -11.78
CA ALA A 42 -30.26 14.93 -10.62
C ALA A 42 -28.78 14.58 -10.82
N VAL A 43 -27.90 15.50 -10.46
CA VAL A 43 -26.44 15.37 -10.63
C VAL A 43 -25.76 15.77 -9.34
N ILE A 44 -24.70 15.04 -9.02
CA ILE A 44 -23.67 15.48 -8.09
C ILE A 44 -22.35 15.57 -8.84
N ASP A 45 -21.58 16.60 -8.53
CA ASP A 45 -20.27 16.89 -9.08
C ASP A 45 -19.39 17.31 -7.91
N GLY A 46 -18.30 16.59 -7.68
CA GLY A 46 -17.46 16.83 -6.52
C GLY A 46 -16.25 15.91 -6.47
N TYR A 47 -15.73 15.73 -5.26
CA TYR A 47 -14.55 14.93 -5.01
C TYR A 47 -14.90 13.66 -4.25
N TYR A 48 -14.16 12.61 -4.55
CA TYR A 48 -14.21 11.38 -3.77
C TYR A 48 -12.88 11.16 -3.03
N ASP A 49 -12.88 10.20 -2.11
CA ASP A 49 -11.69 9.62 -1.50
C ASP A 49 -11.93 8.12 -1.37
N VAL A 50 -10.85 7.35 -1.31
CA VAL A 50 -10.90 5.89 -1.28
C VAL A 50 -10.35 5.40 0.05
N VAL A 51 -11.20 4.72 0.81
CA VAL A 51 -10.81 4.08 2.06
C VAL A 51 -10.88 2.57 1.85
N PRO A 52 -9.77 1.83 1.99
CA PRO A 52 -9.82 0.37 1.90
C PRO A 52 -10.80 -0.18 2.94
N ALA A 53 -11.53 -1.25 2.60
CA ALA A 53 -12.51 -1.87 3.47
C ALA A 53 -11.92 -2.43 4.79
N GLY A 54 -10.62 -2.27 5.06
CA GLY A 54 -9.98 -2.55 6.35
C GLY A 54 -9.46 -1.33 7.13
N LEU A 55 -9.64 -0.09 6.65
CA LEU A 55 -8.95 1.13 7.14
C LEU A 55 -9.86 2.20 7.76
N ASP A 56 -11.15 1.92 7.94
CA ASP A 56 -12.16 2.94 8.21
C ASP A 56 -12.30 3.40 9.67
N MET A 57 -11.22 3.37 10.45
CA MET A 57 -11.19 3.89 11.83
C MET A 57 -10.38 5.21 11.96
N ALA A 58 -9.75 5.70 10.89
CA ALA A 58 -8.76 6.79 11.00
C ALA A 58 -9.26 8.22 10.68
N THR A 59 -10.46 8.41 10.13
CA THR A 59 -10.86 9.72 9.56
C THR A 59 -12.02 10.45 10.25
N SER A 60 -12.54 9.97 11.38
CA SER A 60 -13.61 10.66 12.15
C SER A 60 -13.12 11.51 13.33
N MET A 61 -11.81 11.70 13.51
CA MET A 61 -11.26 12.46 14.65
C MET A 61 -10.56 13.76 14.23
N GLN A 62 -11.25 14.60 13.45
CA GLN A 62 -10.98 16.04 13.46
C GLN A 62 -12.04 16.73 14.31
N GLY A 63 -11.63 17.15 15.50
CA GLY A 63 -12.32 18.17 16.28
C GLY A 63 -12.74 17.70 17.67
N PHE A 64 -11.87 17.87 18.66
CA PHE A 64 -12.31 18.28 20.00
C PHE A 64 -11.18 19.03 20.71
N MET A 65 -11.00 20.29 20.32
CA MET A 65 -10.52 21.34 21.20
C MET A 65 -11.64 22.38 21.32
N GLY A 66 -12.26 22.45 22.49
CA GLY A 66 -13.04 23.61 22.92
C GLY A 66 -14.52 23.64 22.52
N LEU A 67 -15.38 23.54 23.54
CA LEU A 67 -16.61 24.32 23.74
C LEU A 67 -17.47 24.67 22.51
N GLY A 68 -18.59 23.95 22.39
CA GLY A 68 -19.84 24.44 21.83
C GLY A 68 -19.96 24.33 20.31
N MET A 69 -20.79 23.41 19.85
CA MET A 69 -21.96 23.65 18.99
C MET A 69 -22.61 22.31 18.63
N MET A 70 -23.93 22.25 18.71
CA MET A 70 -24.74 21.15 18.22
C MET A 70 -24.61 21.02 16.68
N GLY A 71 -24.57 19.79 16.18
CA GLY A 71 -25.11 19.44 14.87
C GLY A 71 -24.17 18.71 13.92
N SER A 72 -24.07 17.39 14.04
CA SER A 72 -24.42 16.43 12.97
C SER A 72 -24.08 15.01 13.44
N SER A 73 -25.04 14.11 13.20
CA SER A 73 -25.09 12.77 13.74
C SER A 73 -24.57 11.75 12.73
N ASP A 74 -23.26 11.66 12.54
CA ASP A 74 -22.65 10.61 11.69
C ASP A 74 -21.66 9.72 12.45
N GLY A 75 -21.94 9.51 13.74
CA GLY A 75 -21.31 8.49 14.57
C GLY A 75 -21.93 7.10 14.40
N PHE A 76 -22.36 6.73 13.20
CA PHE A 76 -22.83 5.37 12.91
C PHE A 76 -21.66 4.53 12.40
N SER A 77 -21.40 3.41 13.09
CA SER A 77 -20.51 2.35 12.65
C SER A 77 -20.77 2.00 11.19
N TYR A 78 -19.80 2.25 10.31
CA TYR A 78 -19.86 1.82 8.92
C TYR A 78 -20.02 0.30 8.88
N GLN A 79 -21.04 -0.19 8.18
CA GLN A 79 -21.22 -1.63 7.98
C GLN A 79 -20.60 -2.02 6.64
N HIS A 80 -19.56 -2.84 6.70
CA HIS A 80 -18.92 -3.38 5.51
C HIS A 80 -19.88 -4.25 4.70
N ASN A 81 -19.90 -4.03 3.39
CA ASN A 81 -20.69 -4.83 2.47
C ASN A 81 -19.94 -6.12 2.10
N PHE A 82 -20.69 -7.19 1.81
CA PHE A 82 -20.08 -8.45 1.39
C PHE A 82 -19.39 -8.27 0.03
N GLY A 83 -18.10 -8.62 -0.04
CA GLY A 83 -17.28 -8.47 -1.25
C GLY A 83 -16.70 -7.06 -1.45
N GLU A 84 -16.92 -6.13 -0.52
CA GLU A 84 -16.36 -4.79 -0.55
C GLU A 84 -14.84 -4.80 -0.44
N ASP A 85 -14.19 -4.19 -1.42
CA ASP A 85 -12.74 -4.01 -1.49
C ASP A 85 -12.36 -2.58 -1.08
N LEU A 86 -13.11 -1.59 -1.60
CA LEU A 86 -12.86 -0.17 -1.35
C LEU A 86 -14.15 0.57 -1.03
N ARG A 87 -14.16 1.37 0.05
CA ARG A 87 -15.18 2.37 0.32
C ARG A 87 -14.86 3.66 -0.42
N ILE A 88 -15.88 4.25 -1.04
CA ILE A 88 -15.78 5.56 -1.70
C ILE A 88 -16.46 6.60 -0.82
N LYS A 89 -15.65 7.49 -0.23
CA LYS A 89 -16.14 8.63 0.54
C LYS A 89 -16.36 9.81 -0.40
N LEU A 90 -17.49 10.47 -0.29
CA LEU A 90 -17.83 11.62 -1.13
C LEU A 90 -17.82 12.88 -0.28
N GLY A 91 -17.28 13.98 -0.82
CA GLY A 91 -17.27 15.27 -0.13
C GLY A 91 -18.67 15.90 -0.02
N ASP A 92 -19.54 15.63 -0.99
CA ASP A 92 -20.98 15.92 -0.94
C ASP A 92 -21.70 14.60 -1.28
N THR A 93 -22.89 14.38 -0.74
CA THR A 93 -23.72 13.20 -1.04
C THR A 93 -25.03 13.57 -1.72
N ALA A 94 -25.36 14.87 -1.83
CA ALA A 94 -26.63 15.33 -2.36
C ALA A 94 -26.62 15.41 -3.90
N LEU A 95 -27.44 14.57 -4.54
CA LEU A 95 -27.77 14.68 -5.96
C LEU A 95 -28.86 15.73 -6.15
N LYS A 96 -28.54 16.79 -6.88
CA LYS A 96 -29.38 17.98 -7.03
C LYS A 96 -29.92 18.13 -8.44
N LYS A 97 -31.16 18.60 -8.56
CA LYS A 97 -31.75 19.13 -9.79
C LYS A 97 -31.87 20.64 -9.62
N GLY A 98 -30.95 21.39 -10.22
CA GLY A 98 -30.82 22.82 -9.92
C GLY A 98 -30.36 23.03 -8.47
N ASN A 99 -31.18 23.72 -7.66
CA ASN A 99 -30.88 23.95 -6.24
C ASN A 99 -31.58 22.96 -5.29
N GLU A 100 -32.38 22.04 -5.80
CA GLU A 100 -33.17 21.10 -4.99
C GLU A 100 -32.48 19.73 -4.91
N THR A 101 -32.25 19.23 -3.70
CA THR A 101 -31.73 17.88 -3.47
C THR A 101 -32.85 16.86 -3.70
N ILE A 102 -32.66 15.97 -4.68
CA ILE A 102 -33.65 14.94 -5.03
C ILE A 102 -33.28 13.60 -4.39
N TYR A 103 -31.98 13.28 -4.33
CA TYR A 103 -31.46 12.05 -3.72
C TYR A 103 -30.23 12.35 -2.88
N ASN A 104 -29.94 11.48 -1.92
CA ASN A 104 -28.65 11.44 -1.22
C ASN A 104 -27.98 10.09 -1.48
N ILE A 105 -26.67 10.08 -1.74
CA ILE A 105 -25.87 8.86 -1.75
C ILE A 105 -25.67 8.42 -0.30
N ALA A 106 -26.27 7.30 0.07
CA ALA A 106 -26.15 6.71 1.40
C ALA A 106 -24.83 5.95 1.56
N SER A 107 -24.39 5.27 0.50
CA SER A 107 -23.13 4.54 0.45
C SER A 107 -22.67 4.39 -1.00
N ALA A 108 -21.35 4.43 -1.19
CA ALA A 108 -20.68 4.14 -2.44
C ALA A 108 -19.46 3.28 -2.15
N TRP A 109 -19.32 2.15 -2.85
CA TRP A 109 -18.24 1.20 -2.62
C TRP A 109 -17.93 0.39 -3.87
N HIS A 110 -16.72 -0.15 -3.93
CA HIS A 110 -16.22 -0.98 -5.02
C HIS A 110 -15.95 -2.39 -4.49
N ASP A 111 -16.26 -3.40 -5.30
CA ASP A 111 -16.11 -4.79 -4.92
C ASP A 111 -14.93 -5.51 -5.60
N ILE A 112 -14.67 -6.73 -5.13
CA ILE A 112 -13.62 -7.59 -5.67
C ILE A 112 -13.86 -8.00 -7.14
N GLU A 113 -15.10 -7.91 -7.65
CA GLU A 113 -15.50 -8.26 -9.01
C GLU A 113 -15.45 -7.07 -10.00
N ASP A 114 -14.86 -5.96 -9.57
CA ASP A 114 -14.78 -4.71 -10.34
C ASP A 114 -16.14 -4.09 -10.67
N LYS A 115 -17.04 -4.08 -9.69
CA LYS A 115 -18.30 -3.35 -9.74
C LYS A 115 -18.30 -2.17 -8.77
N LEU A 116 -18.94 -1.09 -9.20
CA LEU A 116 -19.20 0.07 -8.38
C LEU A 116 -20.66 0.02 -7.89
N HIS A 117 -20.83 -0.02 -6.58
CA HIS A 117 -22.12 -0.03 -5.92
C HIS A 117 -22.46 1.36 -5.41
N ILE A 118 -23.68 1.83 -5.66
CA ILE A 118 -24.20 3.11 -5.18
C ILE A 118 -25.61 2.93 -4.64
N ASP A 119 -25.80 3.29 -3.38
CA ASP A 119 -27.12 3.34 -2.75
C ASP A 119 -27.61 4.79 -2.69
N LEU A 120 -28.78 5.04 -3.28
CA LEU A 120 -29.47 6.31 -3.20
C LEU A 120 -30.63 6.23 -2.21
N ILE A 121 -30.87 7.33 -1.49
CA ILE A 121 -32.09 7.56 -0.71
C ILE A 121 -32.81 8.76 -1.31
N ASN A 122 -34.09 8.58 -1.68
CA ASN A 122 -34.93 9.67 -2.14
C ASN A 122 -35.16 10.68 -1.01
N ALA A 123 -34.85 11.96 -1.26
CA ALA A 123 -34.92 13.00 -0.24
C ALA A 123 -36.34 13.31 0.25
N PHE A 124 -37.37 12.98 -0.53
CA PHE A 124 -38.77 13.25 -0.21
C PHE A 124 -39.49 12.03 0.39
N THR A 125 -39.21 10.83 -0.14
CA THR A 125 -39.91 9.60 0.27
C THR A 125 -39.13 8.76 1.26
N GLY A 126 -37.80 8.97 1.38
CA GLY A 126 -36.91 8.12 2.17
C GLY A 126 -36.67 6.73 1.57
N GLU A 127 -37.19 6.47 0.36
CA GLU A 127 -37.03 5.19 -0.33
C GLU A 127 -35.56 4.96 -0.73
N LYS A 128 -35.04 3.77 -0.40
CA LYS A 128 -33.70 3.34 -0.78
C LYS A 128 -33.72 2.62 -2.12
N ILE A 129 -32.79 2.99 -3.01
CA ILE A 129 -32.60 2.38 -4.32
C ILE A 129 -31.11 2.01 -4.47
N SER A 130 -30.82 0.75 -4.75
CA SER A 130 -29.45 0.22 -4.85
C SER A 130 -29.08 -0.06 -6.31
N PHE A 131 -27.89 0.39 -6.72
CA PHE A 131 -27.39 0.21 -8.08
C PHE A 131 -26.04 -0.51 -8.07
N VAL A 132 -25.88 -1.42 -9.03
CA VAL A 132 -24.60 -2.05 -9.38
C VAL A 132 -24.19 -1.56 -10.75
N LEU A 133 -23.02 -0.94 -10.83
CA LEU A 133 -22.47 -0.32 -12.03
C LEU A 133 -21.27 -1.11 -12.53
N SER A 134 -21.15 -1.22 -13.85
CA SER A 134 -19.98 -1.78 -14.53
C SER A 134 -19.32 -0.69 -15.38
N ARG A 135 -18.03 -0.85 -15.68
CA ARG A 135 -17.31 0.03 -16.61
C ARG A 135 -18.00 0.06 -17.98
N ASP A 136 -18.11 1.25 -18.54
CA ASP A 136 -18.67 1.45 -19.87
C ASP A 136 -17.59 1.21 -20.93
N ALA A 137 -17.56 -0.02 -21.44
CA ALA A 137 -16.63 -0.45 -22.48
C ALA A 137 -16.64 0.44 -23.75
N ALA A 138 -17.71 1.21 -24.00
CA ALA A 138 -17.80 2.12 -25.15
C ALA A 138 -17.21 3.53 -24.85
N ALA A 139 -17.06 3.91 -23.58
CA ALA A 139 -16.52 5.20 -23.15
C ALA A 139 -15.10 5.11 -22.59
N SER A 140 -14.62 3.92 -22.22
CA SER A 140 -13.25 3.66 -21.75
C SER A 140 -12.22 3.69 -22.90
N ALA A 141 -12.08 4.83 -23.58
CA ALA A 141 -10.95 5.08 -24.47
C ALA A 141 -9.84 5.77 -23.65
N VAL A 142 -9.08 4.97 -22.91
CA VAL A 142 -7.83 5.45 -22.30
C VAL A 142 -6.91 5.92 -23.44
N THR A 143 -6.68 7.24 -23.51
CA THR A 143 -5.73 7.80 -24.49
C THR A 143 -4.32 7.55 -23.96
N LEU A 144 -3.76 6.40 -24.30
CA LEU A 144 -2.41 5.99 -23.90
C LEU A 144 -1.37 6.87 -24.59
N LYS A 145 -0.33 7.28 -23.85
CA LYS A 145 0.84 7.93 -24.47
C LYS A 145 1.66 6.88 -25.20
N ASP A 146 2.47 7.33 -26.16
CA ASP A 146 3.31 6.45 -26.97
C ASP A 146 4.24 5.60 -26.06
N GLY A 147 4.08 4.27 -26.11
CA GLY A 147 4.80 3.32 -25.27
C GLY A 147 4.08 2.80 -24.02
N GLU A 148 2.93 3.37 -23.64
CA GLU A 148 2.10 2.90 -22.52
C GLU A 148 1.13 1.78 -22.96
N VAL A 149 0.88 0.82 -22.05
CA VAL A 149 -0.12 -0.24 -22.22
C VAL A 149 -1.00 -0.31 -20.98
N GLN A 150 -2.27 -0.62 -21.18
CA GLN A 150 -3.18 -0.91 -20.09
C GLN A 150 -3.17 -2.41 -19.78
N CYS A 151 -2.89 -2.75 -18.52
CA CYS A 151 -2.97 -4.11 -18.02
C CYS A 151 -4.45 -4.53 -17.85
N GLU A 152 -4.73 -5.84 -17.86
CA GLU A 152 -6.06 -6.39 -17.53
C GLU A 152 -6.50 -6.00 -16.10
N CYS A 153 -5.57 -5.73 -15.20
CA CYS A 153 -5.87 -5.21 -13.86
C CYS A 153 -6.17 -3.70 -13.84
N GLY A 154 -6.32 -3.07 -15.01
CA GLY A 154 -6.62 -1.64 -15.17
C GLY A 154 -5.39 -0.72 -15.19
N GLN A 155 -4.24 -1.14 -14.64
CA GLN A 155 -3.05 -0.31 -14.53
C GLN A 155 -2.44 0.04 -15.88
N ILE A 156 -2.19 1.33 -16.13
CA ILE A 156 -1.39 1.79 -17.26
C ILE A 156 0.09 1.77 -16.88
N PHE A 157 0.93 1.18 -17.73
CA PHE A 157 2.37 1.08 -17.49
C PHE A 157 3.15 1.04 -18.82
N SER A 158 4.41 1.47 -18.78
CA SER A 158 5.32 1.44 -19.94
C SER A 158 6.42 0.37 -19.82
N GLY A 159 6.54 -0.27 -18.66
CA GLY A 159 7.53 -1.32 -18.36
C GLY A 159 7.21 -2.69 -18.97
N LYS A 160 8.09 -3.68 -18.72
CA LYS A 160 7.92 -5.07 -19.18
C LYS A 160 6.89 -5.86 -18.36
N PHE A 161 6.71 -5.48 -17.10
CA PHE A 161 5.77 -6.11 -16.18
C PHE A 161 4.88 -5.03 -15.59
N CYS A 162 3.60 -5.37 -15.40
CA CYS A 162 2.66 -4.51 -14.72
C CYS A 162 3.14 -4.32 -13.27
N PRO A 163 3.36 -3.07 -12.81
CA PRO A 163 3.83 -2.81 -11.45
C PRO A 163 2.77 -3.16 -10.40
N ASN A 164 1.51 -3.33 -10.80
CA ASN A 164 0.41 -3.66 -9.90
C ASN A 164 0.25 -5.18 -9.74
N CYS A 165 0.00 -5.92 -10.82
CA CYS A 165 -0.28 -7.37 -10.75
C CYS A 165 0.90 -8.27 -11.15
N GLY A 166 2.04 -7.72 -11.57
CA GLY A 166 3.20 -8.48 -12.04
C GLY A 166 3.02 -9.15 -13.40
N ALA A 167 1.87 -9.01 -14.06
CA ALA A 167 1.62 -9.61 -15.37
C ALA A 167 2.58 -9.04 -16.43
N GLN A 168 3.13 -9.92 -17.26
CA GLN A 168 4.00 -9.51 -18.36
C GLN A 168 3.19 -8.73 -19.41
N ARG A 169 3.79 -7.66 -19.93
CA ARG A 169 3.24 -6.90 -21.06
C ARG A 169 3.01 -7.84 -22.25
N LYS A 170 1.79 -7.87 -22.77
CA LYS A 170 1.45 -8.46 -24.07
C LYS A 170 1.94 -7.46 -25.13
N GLU A 171 3.12 -7.67 -25.70
CA GLU A 171 3.68 -6.78 -26.73
C GLU A 171 3.05 -7.07 -28.11
N GLU A 172 2.53 -6.05 -28.79
CA GLU A 172 2.16 -6.12 -30.22
C GLU A 172 3.34 -5.79 -31.15
N ASN A 173 4.52 -5.46 -30.61
CA ASN A 173 5.67 -5.02 -31.40
C ASN A 173 6.51 -6.21 -31.87
N THR A 174 6.20 -6.69 -33.07
CA THR A 174 7.06 -7.62 -33.82
C THR A 174 8.19 -6.84 -34.49
N PHE A 175 9.43 -7.32 -34.39
CA PHE A 175 10.54 -6.82 -35.21
C PHE A 175 10.80 -7.77 -36.37
N VAL A 176 11.11 -7.20 -37.53
CA VAL A 176 11.54 -7.95 -38.71
C VAL A 176 13.05 -7.79 -38.82
N CYS A 177 13.77 -8.89 -38.72
CA CYS A 177 15.21 -8.92 -38.95
C CYS A 177 15.52 -9.01 -40.45
N GLU A 178 16.65 -8.45 -40.89
CA GLU A 178 17.14 -8.56 -42.27
C GLU A 178 17.31 -10.02 -42.75
N CYS A 179 17.45 -10.98 -41.82
CA CYS A 179 17.50 -12.40 -42.14
C CYS A 179 16.12 -13.03 -42.44
N GLY A 180 15.04 -12.25 -42.37
CA GLY A 180 13.66 -12.71 -42.60
C GLY A 180 12.93 -13.23 -41.36
N TYR A 181 13.53 -13.17 -40.17
CA TYR A 181 12.89 -13.55 -38.92
C TYR A 181 11.93 -12.46 -38.42
N THR A 182 10.71 -12.86 -38.05
CA THR A 182 9.72 -11.99 -37.41
C THR A 182 9.38 -12.55 -36.03
N GLY A 183 9.58 -11.76 -34.98
CA GLY A 183 9.33 -12.19 -33.61
C GLY A 183 9.32 -11.03 -32.61
N PRO A 184 9.16 -11.31 -31.30
CA PRO A 184 9.15 -10.29 -30.25
C PRO A 184 10.51 -9.60 -30.13
N ILE A 185 10.55 -8.29 -29.85
CA ILE A 185 11.79 -7.51 -29.78
C ILE A 185 12.75 -8.11 -28.73
N SER A 186 13.88 -8.63 -29.22
CA SER A 186 15.01 -9.10 -28.41
C SER A 186 16.25 -8.27 -28.74
N ASN A 187 17.22 -8.21 -27.82
CA ASN A 187 18.48 -7.51 -28.10
C ASN A 187 19.25 -8.13 -29.28
N PHE A 188 19.00 -9.41 -29.61
CA PHE A 188 19.64 -10.16 -30.68
C PHE A 188 18.62 -11.00 -31.43
N CYS A 189 18.72 -11.09 -32.75
CA CYS A 189 17.90 -12.00 -33.53
C CYS A 189 18.26 -13.47 -33.20
N PRO A 190 17.28 -14.33 -32.86
CA PRO A 190 17.56 -15.74 -32.52
C PRO A 190 18.03 -16.57 -33.72
N GLU A 191 17.69 -16.17 -34.94
CA GLU A 191 18.10 -16.88 -36.17
C GLU A 191 19.52 -16.48 -36.64
N CYS A 192 19.90 -15.21 -36.48
CA CYS A 192 21.17 -14.70 -37.04
C CYS A 192 22.15 -14.10 -36.03
N GLY A 193 21.77 -13.99 -34.75
CA GLY A 193 22.61 -13.48 -33.66
C GLY A 193 22.97 -11.99 -33.72
N LYS A 194 22.46 -11.23 -34.70
CA LYS A 194 22.78 -9.80 -34.86
C LYS A 194 21.99 -8.93 -33.86
N PRO A 195 22.62 -7.88 -33.29
CA PRO A 195 21.94 -6.99 -32.36
C PRO A 195 20.92 -6.10 -33.07
N VAL A 196 19.76 -5.88 -32.43
CA VAL A 196 18.66 -5.06 -32.99
C VAL A 196 18.95 -3.55 -32.95
N SER A 197 20.00 -3.13 -32.25
CA SER A 197 20.35 -1.71 -32.03
C SER A 197 20.94 -0.97 -33.24
N SER A 198 21.14 -1.62 -34.40
CA SER A 198 21.81 -0.98 -35.54
C SER A 198 20.92 -0.12 -36.45
N GLN A 199 19.62 0.07 -36.19
CA GLN A 199 18.74 0.77 -37.15
C GLN A 199 17.82 1.89 -36.62
N LEU A 200 18.01 2.41 -35.40
CA LEU A 200 17.34 3.65 -34.97
C LEU A 200 18.33 4.66 -34.37
N GLN A 201 19.20 5.23 -35.21
CA GLN A 201 19.89 6.50 -34.91
C GLN A 201 19.85 7.44 -36.13
N LYS A 202 18.97 8.44 -36.03
CA LYS A 202 19.01 9.80 -36.58
C LYS A 202 17.62 10.37 -36.23
N ILE A 203 17.48 11.22 -35.22
CA ILE A 203 17.66 12.66 -35.34
C ILE A 203 18.15 13.21 -33.98
N THR A 204 19.29 13.90 -33.99
CA THR A 204 19.60 14.96 -33.01
C THR A 204 19.13 16.30 -33.58
N PRO A 205 18.81 17.27 -32.71
CA PRO A 205 19.74 18.39 -32.60
C PRO A 205 20.21 18.67 -31.16
N SER A 206 21.45 19.14 -31.10
CA SER A 206 22.28 19.58 -29.97
C SER A 206 21.97 21.05 -29.58
N PRO A 207 22.69 21.72 -28.63
CA PRO A 207 22.75 21.53 -27.18
C PRO A 207 22.38 22.82 -26.39
N SER A 208 22.06 22.72 -25.09
CA SER A 208 22.46 23.74 -24.10
C SER A 208 22.27 23.31 -22.64
N PRO A 209 23.03 23.91 -21.69
CA PRO A 209 23.38 23.32 -20.42
C PRO A 209 22.49 23.81 -19.26
N ALA A 210 22.24 22.94 -18.28
CA ALA A 210 21.87 23.35 -16.93
C ALA A 210 22.31 22.26 -15.95
N SER A 211 23.52 22.39 -15.41
CA SER A 211 23.90 21.73 -14.16
C SER A 211 23.01 22.25 -13.04
N ALA A 212 22.13 21.41 -12.51
CA ALA A 212 21.51 21.64 -11.22
C ALA A 212 22.43 21.05 -10.14
N ILE A 213 23.06 21.95 -9.37
CA ILE A 213 23.86 21.64 -8.18
C ILE A 213 22.89 21.26 -7.04
N PRO A 214 23.11 20.18 -6.27
CA PRO A 214 22.29 19.89 -5.10
C PRO A 214 22.56 20.90 -3.98
N PRO A 215 21.56 21.19 -3.10
CA PRO A 215 21.76 22.13 -1.99
C PRO A 215 22.78 21.56 -1.00
N VAL A 216 23.88 22.29 -0.77
CA VAL A 216 24.91 21.95 0.20
C VAL A 216 24.52 22.55 1.56
N ALA A 217 24.48 21.71 2.61
CA ALA A 217 24.34 22.19 3.98
C ALA A 217 25.72 22.67 4.48
N PHE A 218 25.77 23.78 5.20
CA PHE A 218 27.00 24.32 5.78
C PHE A 218 26.96 24.16 7.29
N ARG A 219 28.09 23.80 7.89
CA ARG A 219 28.27 23.81 9.35
C ARG A 219 29.33 24.84 9.73
N ILE A 220 29.16 25.42 10.92
CA ILE A 220 30.15 26.30 11.54
C ILE A 220 30.98 25.45 12.50
N THR A 221 32.29 25.39 12.28
CA THR A 221 33.22 24.72 13.20
C THR A 221 33.51 25.61 14.42
N ASP A 222 34.06 25.03 15.47
CA ASP A 222 34.28 25.73 16.75
C ASP A 222 35.26 26.92 16.66
N ASP A 223 36.02 27.03 15.57
CA ASP A 223 36.89 28.18 15.24
C ASP A 223 36.20 29.27 14.40
N GLY A 224 34.89 29.11 14.12
CA GLY A 224 34.06 30.08 13.42
C GLY A 224 34.15 30.01 11.89
N THR A 225 34.79 28.99 11.32
CA THR A 225 34.84 28.80 9.86
C THR A 225 33.62 28.03 9.35
N ILE A 226 33.17 28.37 8.14
CA ILE A 226 31.97 27.79 7.51
C ILE A 226 32.44 26.78 6.46
N GLU A 227 32.20 25.50 6.71
CA GLU A 227 32.58 24.43 5.78
C GLU A 227 31.34 23.75 5.16
N PRO A 228 31.40 23.40 3.85
CA PRO A 228 30.37 22.60 3.20
C PRO A 228 30.39 21.17 3.73
N VAL A 229 29.23 20.69 4.19
CA VAL A 229 29.03 19.28 4.55
C VAL A 229 28.56 18.54 3.31
N TYR A 230 29.46 17.73 2.75
CA TYR A 230 29.09 16.72 1.77
C TYR A 230 28.61 15.49 2.53
N ASP A 231 27.31 15.23 2.52
CA ASP A 231 26.75 13.95 2.95
C ASP A 231 27.16 12.90 1.92
N ASP A 232 28.24 12.18 2.17
CA ASP A 232 28.72 11.09 1.33
C ASP A 232 27.99 9.77 1.64
N GLY A 233 26.96 9.78 2.49
CA GLY A 233 26.18 8.60 2.83
C GLY A 233 26.99 7.49 3.51
N THR A 234 28.22 7.78 3.94
CA THR A 234 29.03 6.87 4.76
C THR A 234 28.98 7.32 6.20
N ASP A 235 27.88 6.99 6.87
CA ASP A 235 27.91 6.79 8.32
C ASP A 235 28.84 5.60 8.59
N ASN A 236 30.07 5.92 9.01
CA ASN A 236 31.07 4.94 9.47
C ASN A 236 30.71 4.45 10.89
N SER A 237 29.51 3.87 11.05
CA SER A 237 29.14 3.15 12.26
C SER A 237 28.99 1.67 11.94
N GLU A 238 30.03 0.90 12.26
CA GLU A 238 30.07 -0.55 12.42
C GLU A 238 29.57 -1.39 11.24
N GLN A 239 30.40 -2.32 10.76
CA GLN A 239 29.98 -3.35 9.81
C GLN A 239 28.92 -4.25 10.47
N GLU A 240 27.66 -3.81 10.45
CA GLU A 240 26.51 -4.66 10.78
C GLU A 240 26.59 -5.88 9.88
N GLN A 241 26.77 -7.05 10.49
CA GLN A 241 26.68 -8.32 9.78
C GLN A 241 25.27 -8.38 9.18
N GLN A 242 25.19 -8.15 7.87
CA GLN A 242 23.95 -8.18 7.12
C GLN A 242 23.34 -9.57 7.32
N ALA A 243 22.19 -9.65 7.98
CA ALA A 243 21.52 -10.93 8.19
C ALA A 243 20.68 -11.32 6.97
N GLY A 244 20.56 -12.62 6.72
CA GLY A 244 19.70 -13.15 5.67
C GLY A 244 19.71 -14.67 5.64
N TRP A 245 18.79 -15.23 4.86
CA TRP A 245 18.55 -16.66 4.77
C TRP A 245 19.59 -17.38 3.91
N THR A 246 19.89 -18.62 4.27
CA THR A 246 20.69 -19.53 3.44
C THR A 246 19.76 -20.36 2.57
N CYS A 247 19.98 -20.33 1.25
CA CYS A 247 19.22 -21.13 0.31
C CYS A 247 19.49 -22.62 0.50
N SER A 248 18.45 -23.39 0.84
CA SER A 248 18.52 -24.84 1.02
C SER A 248 18.95 -25.61 -0.24
N LYS A 249 18.67 -25.07 -1.43
CA LYS A 249 18.99 -25.73 -2.72
C LYS A 249 20.44 -25.51 -3.18
N CYS A 250 20.98 -24.31 -2.99
CA CYS A 250 22.27 -23.93 -3.59
C CYS A 250 23.29 -23.34 -2.63
N GLY A 251 22.95 -23.23 -1.33
CA GLY A 251 23.82 -22.69 -0.29
C GLY A 251 24.16 -21.21 -0.45
N ALA A 252 23.38 -20.45 -1.23
CA ALA A 252 23.57 -19.01 -1.29
C ALA A 252 23.12 -18.37 0.03
N ASP A 253 24.03 -17.69 0.70
CA ASP A 253 23.77 -17.01 1.98
C ASP A 253 23.21 -15.60 1.78
N LEU A 254 22.75 -15.00 2.89
CA LEU A 254 22.29 -13.60 2.97
C LEU A 254 21.18 -13.24 1.98
N GLN A 255 20.34 -14.21 1.63
CA GLN A 255 19.15 -13.95 0.83
C GLN A 255 18.14 -13.20 1.69
N THR A 256 17.49 -12.15 1.17
CA THR A 256 16.48 -11.37 1.91
C THR A 256 15.07 -11.48 1.32
N GLY A 257 14.97 -11.88 0.05
CA GLY A 257 13.71 -12.14 -0.63
C GLY A 257 13.09 -13.50 -0.31
N ASP A 258 11.93 -13.79 -0.90
CA ASP A 258 11.23 -15.08 -0.77
C ASP A 258 11.71 -16.11 -1.80
N THR A 259 12.60 -15.69 -2.70
CA THR A 259 13.26 -16.56 -3.68
C THR A 259 14.77 -16.34 -3.66
N CYS A 260 15.51 -17.40 -3.90
CA CYS A 260 16.96 -17.36 -4.00
C CYS A 260 17.37 -16.69 -5.31
N THR A 261 18.13 -15.61 -5.20
CA THR A 261 18.66 -14.84 -6.34
C THR A 261 19.58 -15.66 -7.25
N LYS A 262 20.24 -16.70 -6.70
CA LYS A 262 21.19 -17.55 -7.43
C LYS A 262 20.53 -18.68 -8.22
N CYS A 263 19.50 -19.33 -7.66
CA CYS A 263 18.95 -20.55 -8.26
C CYS A 263 17.42 -20.53 -8.44
N GLY A 264 16.75 -19.44 -8.05
CA GLY A 264 15.30 -19.26 -8.14
C GLY A 264 14.48 -20.14 -7.19
N ALA A 265 15.13 -20.89 -6.28
CA ALA A 265 14.40 -21.70 -5.31
C ALA A 265 13.66 -20.82 -4.31
N GLU A 266 12.46 -21.22 -3.93
CA GLU A 266 11.70 -20.58 -2.86
C GLU A 266 12.42 -20.74 -1.51
N ILE A 267 12.40 -19.68 -0.70
CA ILE A 267 12.98 -19.65 0.64
C ILE A 267 11.83 -19.73 1.64
N THR A 268 11.69 -20.89 2.29
CA THR A 268 10.71 -21.07 3.35
C THR A 268 11.14 -20.30 4.60
N LYS A 269 10.27 -19.44 5.10
CA LYS A 269 10.49 -18.63 6.31
C LYS A 269 9.42 -18.97 7.34
N GLU A 270 9.83 -19.18 8.58
CA GLU A 270 8.92 -19.46 9.70
C GLU A 270 8.85 -18.20 10.58
N LEU A 271 7.71 -17.49 10.52
CA LEU A 271 7.49 -16.28 11.32
C LEU A 271 7.14 -16.67 12.75
N LEU A 272 7.86 -16.11 13.73
CA LEU A 272 7.62 -16.39 15.15
C LEU A 272 6.94 -15.22 15.87
N PHE A 273 7.31 -13.98 15.55
CA PHE A 273 6.70 -12.78 16.14
C PHE A 273 6.51 -11.69 15.09
N SER A 274 5.42 -10.94 15.20
CA SER A 274 5.14 -9.77 14.38
C SER A 274 4.58 -8.65 15.25
N LEU A 275 5.32 -7.55 15.32
CA LEU A 275 4.96 -6.32 16.03
C LEU A 275 4.73 -5.24 15.00
N SER A 276 3.64 -4.49 15.13
CA SER A 276 3.40 -3.31 14.28
C SER A 276 2.82 -2.17 15.09
N GLU A 277 3.24 -0.95 14.75
CA GLU A 277 2.73 0.30 15.27
C GLU A 277 2.39 1.23 14.12
N TYR A 278 1.18 1.76 14.15
CA TYR A 278 0.73 2.84 13.29
C TYR A 278 0.54 4.11 14.11
N LYS A 279 1.23 5.18 13.71
CA LYS A 279 1.08 6.52 14.29
C LYS A 279 0.35 7.41 13.30
N SER A 280 -0.79 7.95 13.73
CA SER A 280 -1.62 8.89 12.97
C SER A 280 -1.04 10.32 12.88
N THR A 281 0.29 10.47 13.01
CA THR A 281 0.98 11.74 12.80
C THR A 281 0.86 12.21 11.34
N ASN A 282 1.16 13.47 11.04
CA ASN A 282 1.26 13.96 9.65
C ASN A 282 2.73 14.31 9.33
N PRO A 283 3.42 13.53 8.47
CA PRO A 283 2.92 12.36 7.74
C PRO A 283 2.72 11.13 8.65
N PRO A 284 1.84 10.19 8.25
CA PRO A 284 1.64 8.94 8.99
C PRO A 284 2.93 8.14 9.07
N GLN A 285 3.17 7.50 10.21
CA GLN A 285 4.36 6.67 10.41
C GLN A 285 3.94 5.22 10.69
N TYR A 286 4.63 4.30 10.02
CA TYR A 286 4.53 2.87 10.25
C TYR A 286 5.88 2.39 10.77
N ASP A 287 5.84 1.65 11.87
CA ASP A 287 7.00 0.99 12.43
C ASP A 287 6.62 -0.43 12.83
N GLY A 288 7.58 -1.35 12.81
CA GLY A 288 7.29 -2.74 13.08
C GLY A 288 8.51 -3.63 13.03
N VAL A 289 8.42 -4.73 13.76
CA VAL A 289 9.46 -5.75 13.85
C VAL A 289 8.84 -7.10 13.54
N GLN A 290 9.46 -7.84 12.62
CA GLN A 290 9.15 -9.25 12.39
C GLN A 290 10.34 -10.08 12.84
N VAL A 291 10.09 -11.16 13.58
CA VAL A 291 11.11 -12.09 14.05
C VAL A 291 10.85 -13.44 13.44
N TRP A 292 11.81 -13.92 12.67
CA TRP A 292 11.76 -15.15 11.90
C TRP A 292 12.70 -16.18 12.50
N LYS A 293 12.32 -17.45 12.50
CA LYS A 293 13.23 -18.54 12.81
C LYS A 293 14.29 -18.65 11.71
N PHE A 294 15.54 -18.82 12.11
CA PHE A 294 16.66 -19.08 11.20
C PHE A 294 17.33 -20.42 11.52
N SER A 295 17.62 -20.67 12.79
CA SER A 295 18.15 -21.93 13.30
C SER A 295 17.69 -22.17 14.74
N ASP A 296 18.18 -23.22 15.38
CA ASP A 296 17.91 -23.50 16.80
C ASP A 296 18.59 -22.49 17.75
N THR A 297 19.59 -21.75 17.26
CA THR A 297 20.39 -20.83 18.07
C THR A 297 20.23 -19.38 17.67
N GLN A 298 19.73 -19.10 16.47
CA GLN A 298 19.61 -17.76 15.92
C GLN A 298 18.26 -17.52 15.25
N LEU A 299 17.81 -16.27 15.32
CA LEU A 299 16.63 -15.74 14.64
C LEU A 299 17.05 -14.58 13.75
N ILE A 300 16.18 -14.23 12.81
CA ILE A 300 16.32 -13.02 12.00
C ILE A 300 15.27 -12.01 12.47
N MET A 301 15.72 -10.87 12.97
CA MET A 301 14.90 -9.70 13.23
C MET A 301 14.89 -8.80 11.99
N GLN A 302 13.70 -8.45 11.52
CA GLN A 302 13.49 -7.52 10.42
C GLN A 302 12.77 -6.26 10.91
N ARG A 303 13.30 -5.09 10.57
CA ARG A 303 12.64 -3.78 10.77
C ARG A 303 12.79 -2.95 9.50
N GLY A 304 11.69 -2.73 8.80
CA GLY A 304 11.73 -2.16 7.44
C GLY A 304 12.56 -3.03 6.49
N SER A 305 13.59 -2.45 5.88
CA SER A 305 14.54 -3.15 4.99
C SER A 305 15.78 -3.69 5.70
N ARG A 306 15.91 -3.49 7.01
CA ARG A 306 17.08 -3.92 7.79
C ARG A 306 16.82 -5.30 8.40
N PHE A 307 17.83 -6.16 8.33
CA PHE A 307 17.82 -7.51 8.88
C PHE A 307 19.01 -7.67 9.83
N ARG A 308 18.76 -8.21 11.02
CA ARG A 308 19.80 -8.51 12.01
C ARG A 308 19.59 -9.90 12.61
N PHE A 309 20.69 -10.57 12.96
CA PHE A 309 20.60 -11.79 13.75
C PHE A 309 20.37 -11.43 15.21
N ILE A 310 19.49 -12.18 15.88
CA ILE A 310 19.30 -12.13 17.34
C ILE A 310 19.35 -13.56 17.89
N PRO A 311 19.78 -13.78 19.15
CA PRO A 311 19.86 -15.11 19.73
C PRO A 311 18.47 -15.72 19.94
N ALA A 312 18.30 -17.02 19.69
CA ALA A 312 17.03 -17.73 19.91
C ALA A 312 16.60 -17.78 21.39
N THR A 313 17.50 -17.46 22.32
CA THR A 313 17.21 -17.35 23.75
C THR A 313 16.18 -16.26 24.09
N VAL A 314 15.91 -15.32 23.17
CA VAL A 314 14.86 -14.30 23.35
C VAL A 314 13.44 -14.84 23.24
N ILE A 315 13.24 -16.07 22.72
CA ILE A 315 11.90 -16.65 22.52
C ILE A 315 11.17 -16.79 23.86
N GLU A 316 11.80 -17.41 24.88
CA GLU A 316 11.11 -17.65 26.14
C GLU A 316 10.76 -16.33 26.88
N PRO A 317 11.68 -15.35 27.02
CA PRO A 317 11.33 -14.04 27.54
C PRO A 317 10.22 -13.33 26.76
N ALA A 318 10.20 -13.48 25.42
CA ALA A 318 9.11 -12.93 24.60
C ALA A 318 7.77 -13.61 24.91
N LEU A 319 7.74 -14.93 25.04
CA LEU A 319 6.53 -15.68 25.43
C LEU A 319 6.10 -15.37 26.87
N GLU A 320 7.02 -15.09 27.79
CA GLU A 320 6.68 -14.61 29.13
C GLU A 320 5.97 -13.24 29.09
N ILE A 321 6.41 -12.31 28.24
CA ILE A 321 5.73 -11.03 28.01
C ILE A 321 4.31 -11.27 27.46
N ILE A 322 4.17 -12.15 26.47
CA ILE A 322 2.87 -12.55 25.90
C ILE A 322 1.91 -13.05 26.98
N ARG A 323 2.37 -13.98 27.84
CA ARG A 323 1.58 -14.54 28.95
C ARG A 323 1.26 -13.49 30.02
N LYS A 324 2.23 -12.65 30.37
CA LYS A 324 2.08 -11.54 31.34
C LYS A 324 0.95 -10.61 30.95
N TYR A 325 0.83 -10.31 29.66
CA TYR A 325 -0.22 -9.44 29.14
C TYR A 325 -1.47 -10.20 28.67
N GLY A 326 -1.50 -11.54 28.79
CA GLY A 326 -2.66 -12.37 28.44
C GLY A 326 -3.00 -12.37 26.94
N ILE A 327 -2.02 -12.10 26.07
CA ILE A 327 -2.19 -12.08 24.60
C ILE A 327 -2.49 -13.50 24.07
N ASP A 328 -2.09 -14.53 24.81
CA ASP A 328 -2.31 -15.95 24.53
C ASP A 328 -3.73 -16.46 24.89
N ASN A 329 -4.55 -15.66 25.58
CA ASN A 329 -5.88 -16.10 26.04
C ASN A 329 -7.04 -15.38 25.31
N LYS A 330 -7.33 -15.83 24.09
CA LYS A 330 -8.34 -15.21 23.21
C LYS A 330 -9.78 -15.30 23.73
N GLU A 331 -10.13 -16.30 24.54
CA GLU A 331 -11.51 -16.51 25.03
C GLU A 331 -11.90 -15.58 26.19
N LYS A 332 -10.95 -15.20 27.05
CA LYS A 332 -11.23 -14.27 28.17
C LYS A 332 -11.42 -12.81 27.75
N ASN A 333 -11.02 -12.44 26.54
CA ASN A 333 -10.90 -11.04 26.13
C ASN A 333 -11.94 -10.58 25.11
N LYS A 334 -12.90 -11.44 24.73
CA LYS A 334 -13.99 -11.13 23.79
C LYS A 334 -14.94 -10.01 24.23
N SER A 335 -14.92 -9.62 25.52
CA SER A 335 -15.86 -8.67 26.12
C SER A 335 -15.24 -7.30 26.47
N LEU A 336 -14.05 -6.99 25.97
CA LEU A 336 -13.36 -5.73 26.26
C LEU A 336 -13.18 -4.95 24.95
N MET A 337 -13.77 -3.76 24.86
CA MET A 337 -13.46 -2.76 23.83
C MET A 337 -13.61 -1.34 24.40
N PRO A 338 -12.92 -0.32 23.87
CA PRO A 338 -11.65 -0.34 23.12
C PRO A 338 -10.57 0.54 23.77
N GLY A 339 -9.38 0.47 23.17
CA GLY A 339 -8.14 1.12 23.56
C GLY A 339 -8.17 2.65 23.68
N ILE A 340 -7.18 3.12 24.43
CA ILE A 340 -6.89 4.54 24.71
C ILE A 340 -6.21 5.17 23.48
N ALA A 341 -6.60 6.39 23.14
CA ALA A 341 -6.18 7.13 21.97
C ALA A 341 -4.65 7.37 21.85
N GLY A 342 -4.11 7.31 20.63
CA GLY A 342 -2.78 7.87 20.28
C GLY A 342 -1.95 7.10 19.25
N GLY A 343 -2.34 5.87 18.89
CA GLY A 343 -1.66 4.99 17.93
C GLY A 343 -2.24 3.58 18.00
N TYR A 344 -2.03 2.77 16.97
CA TYR A 344 -2.46 1.37 16.94
C TYR A 344 -1.25 0.48 17.06
N GLN A 345 -1.15 -0.31 18.14
CA GLN A 345 -0.13 -1.34 18.27
C GLN A 345 -0.75 -2.74 18.17
N SER A 346 -0.10 -3.61 17.40
CA SER A 346 -0.47 -5.02 17.27
C SER A 346 0.73 -5.91 17.60
N VAL A 347 0.44 -6.98 18.35
CA VAL A 347 1.38 -8.01 18.73
C VAL A 347 0.82 -9.35 18.28
N SER A 348 1.57 -10.07 17.45
CA SER A 348 1.27 -11.45 17.05
C SER A 348 2.46 -12.36 17.30
N PHE A 349 2.21 -13.60 17.66
CA PHE A 349 3.20 -14.62 17.93
C PHE A 349 2.72 -16.00 17.44
N TRP A 350 3.66 -16.91 17.17
CA TRP A 350 3.38 -18.30 16.83
C TRP A 350 3.09 -19.11 18.10
N ASP A 351 1.91 -19.71 18.21
CA ASP A 351 1.51 -20.52 19.38
C ASP A 351 1.96 -21.99 19.31
N GLY A 352 2.60 -22.40 18.21
CA GLY A 352 2.94 -23.79 17.91
C GLY A 352 2.15 -24.36 16.73
N GLU A 353 0.96 -23.82 16.45
CA GLU A 353 0.09 -24.25 15.36
C GLU A 353 -0.19 -23.13 14.34
N LYS A 354 -0.34 -21.88 14.81
CA LYS A 354 -0.67 -20.73 13.98
C LYS A 354 -0.19 -19.41 14.59
N MET A 355 -0.24 -18.36 13.79
CA MET A 355 -0.10 -16.99 14.30
C MET A 355 -1.36 -16.58 15.06
N VAL A 356 -1.17 -16.15 16.30
CA VAL A 356 -2.21 -15.57 17.17
C VAL A 356 -1.73 -14.23 17.70
N GLY A 357 -2.64 -13.35 18.08
CA GLY A 357 -2.25 -12.01 18.52
C GLY A 357 -3.41 -11.18 19.02
N ALA A 358 -3.07 -9.99 19.51
CA ALA A 358 -4.01 -8.96 19.93
C ALA A 358 -3.50 -7.59 19.52
N SER A 359 -4.42 -6.64 19.44
CA SER A 359 -4.12 -5.24 19.21
C SER A 359 -4.58 -4.37 20.37
N THR A 360 -4.17 -3.10 20.37
CA THR A 360 -4.70 -2.11 21.32
C THR A 360 -6.21 -1.95 21.25
N ASP A 361 -6.82 -2.29 20.13
CA ASP A 361 -8.27 -2.23 19.95
C ASP A 361 -8.97 -3.42 20.63
N ASP A 362 -8.29 -4.57 20.65
CA ASP A 362 -8.81 -5.83 21.21
C ASP A 362 -8.42 -6.03 22.67
N MET A 363 -7.33 -5.41 23.14
CA MET A 363 -6.78 -5.68 24.46
C MET A 363 -5.96 -4.50 25.03
N PRO A 364 -6.33 -3.97 26.23
CA PRO A 364 -5.58 -2.91 26.89
C PRO A 364 -4.10 -3.24 27.18
N GLY A 365 -3.75 -4.52 27.27
CA GLY A 365 -2.38 -5.01 27.49
C GLY A 365 -1.48 -5.00 26.25
N ALA A 366 -2.05 -4.85 25.04
CA ALA A 366 -1.29 -5.00 23.79
C ALA A 366 -0.25 -3.88 23.58
N ALA A 367 -0.54 -2.64 23.96
CA ALA A 367 0.42 -1.54 23.89
C ALA A 367 1.65 -1.81 24.76
N SER A 368 1.43 -2.23 26.01
CA SER A 368 2.52 -2.54 26.95
C SER A 368 3.32 -3.75 26.49
N ALA A 369 2.65 -4.81 25.99
CA ALA A 369 3.31 -5.96 25.39
C ALA A 369 4.17 -5.56 24.18
N TYR A 370 3.66 -4.68 23.32
CA TYR A 370 4.39 -4.17 22.16
C TYR A 370 5.70 -3.50 22.58
N TYR A 371 5.66 -2.56 23.53
CA TYR A 371 6.85 -1.82 23.94
C TYR A 371 7.88 -2.71 24.64
N GLU A 372 7.44 -3.65 25.49
CA GLU A 372 8.35 -4.59 26.15
C GLU A 372 9.00 -5.56 25.15
N LEU A 373 8.23 -6.10 24.19
CA LEU A 373 8.76 -6.96 23.13
C LEU A 373 9.68 -6.21 22.18
N MET A 374 9.31 -4.98 21.79
CA MET A 374 10.16 -4.12 20.97
C MET A 374 11.49 -3.84 21.67
N SER A 375 11.46 -3.49 22.96
CA SER A 375 12.67 -3.28 23.75
C SER A 375 13.52 -4.55 23.83
N LEU A 376 12.90 -5.71 24.06
CA LEU A 376 13.59 -7.00 24.12
C LEU A 376 14.32 -7.31 22.81
N PHE A 377 13.63 -7.23 21.67
CA PHE A 377 14.22 -7.54 20.37
C PHE A 377 15.28 -6.52 19.95
N MET A 378 15.04 -5.23 20.18
CA MET A 378 16.02 -4.20 19.87
C MET A 378 17.28 -4.30 20.74
N THR A 379 17.15 -4.70 22.00
CA THR A 379 18.32 -4.95 22.88
C THR A 379 19.12 -6.14 22.36
N ALA A 380 18.44 -7.25 22.07
CA ALA A 380 19.08 -8.46 21.56
C ALA A 380 19.72 -8.30 20.16
N ALA A 381 19.35 -7.25 19.42
CA ALA A 381 19.93 -6.92 18.12
C ALA A 381 21.15 -5.97 18.20
N ASN A 382 21.46 -5.47 19.39
CA ASN A 382 22.63 -4.63 19.67
C ASN A 382 23.68 -5.36 20.54
N GLU A 383 23.39 -6.59 20.97
CA GLU A 383 24.31 -7.53 21.63
C GLU A 383 24.96 -8.43 20.57
#